data_AF-F4MR63-F1
#
_entry.id   AF-F4MR63-F1
#
_cell.length_a   1.000
_cell.length_b   1.000
_cell.length_c   1.000
_cell.angle_alpha   90.00
_cell.angle_beta   90.00
_cell.angle_gamma   90.00
#
_symmetry.space_group_name_H-M   'P 1'
#
loop_
_entity.id
_entity.type
_entity.pdbx_description
1 polymer ?
#
loop_
_entity_poly.entity_id
_entity_poly.type
_entity_poly.pdbx_seq_one_letter_code
_entity_poly.pdbx_strand_id
1 'polypeptide(L)'
;MKKNKKAILTYISIVFAIIPFIVIPFLLTVNKNDKDEVFKPVSGFNINVSINDVKENQTKEMIDVLLANTFKNHLAQQEQFIKSQTNENNIKELFLKAKELSEEYKKNQDQNNINKLFDFYSTNWLFLLNNISKFEYKALDFWKLEPVNQHSDDFLNKTKKENLLDKTFNFNDNYFNKYLLGEESKHGTNNIYYLRKDKLIFRLLISKKEPKVVIDKIILFNQSKHNTISLEVISNILHAVIHKDQVHSTFEKEIIGEYNLALLGIFLLGDNYEKE
;
A
#
# COMPACT_ATOMS: atom_id res chain seq x y z
N MET A 1 -73.42 -3.70 -3.60
CA MET A 1 -72.16 -2.92 -3.49
C MET A 1 -71.08 -3.53 -4.37
N LYS A 2 -70.74 -2.93 -5.53
CA LYS A 2 -69.53 -3.26 -6.30
C LYS A 2 -68.63 -2.02 -6.32
N LYS A 3 -67.75 -1.88 -5.32
CA LYS A 3 -66.75 -0.81 -5.31
C LYS A 3 -65.77 -1.07 -6.45
N ASN A 4 -65.58 -0.04 -7.28
CA ASN A 4 -64.90 -0.13 -8.57
C ASN A 4 -63.38 -0.33 -8.36
N LYS A 5 -62.95 -1.60 -8.31
CA LYS A 5 -61.57 -2.01 -7.99
C LYS A 5 -60.50 -1.40 -8.91
N LYS A 6 -60.88 -0.94 -10.12
CA LYS A 6 -59.97 -0.28 -11.06
C LYS A 6 -59.47 1.09 -10.55
N ALA A 7 -60.32 1.90 -9.92
CA ALA A 7 -59.93 3.23 -9.45
C ALA A 7 -58.90 3.19 -8.30
N ILE A 8 -59.00 2.17 -7.44
CA ILE A 8 -58.09 1.97 -6.31
C ILE A 8 -56.70 1.52 -6.80
N LEU A 9 -56.64 0.66 -7.83
CA LEU A 9 -55.36 0.21 -8.39
C LEU A 9 -54.60 1.37 -9.05
N THR A 10 -55.30 2.25 -9.77
CA THR A 10 -54.67 3.40 -10.44
C THR A 10 -54.09 4.40 -9.44
N TYR A 11 -54.78 4.64 -8.32
CA TYR A 11 -54.26 5.52 -7.25
C TYR A 11 -53.01 4.96 -6.57
N ILE A 12 -52.94 3.64 -6.33
CA ILE A 12 -51.76 3.01 -5.72
C ILE A 12 -50.55 3.09 -6.66
N SER A 13 -50.75 2.88 -7.96
CA SER A 13 -49.65 2.97 -8.95
C SER A 13 -49.08 4.38 -9.11
N ILE A 14 -49.92 5.42 -9.02
CA ILE A 14 -49.46 6.81 -9.12
C ILE A 14 -48.68 7.21 -7.86
N VAL A 15 -49.12 6.78 -6.67
CA VAL A 15 -48.40 7.06 -5.42
C VAL A 15 -47.02 6.37 -5.41
N PHE A 16 -46.90 5.13 -5.88
CA PHE A 16 -45.60 4.45 -5.98
C PHE A 16 -44.65 5.05 -7.02
N ALA A 17 -45.17 5.65 -8.10
CA ALA A 17 -44.34 6.30 -9.12
C ALA A 17 -43.70 7.62 -8.64
N ILE A 18 -44.29 8.29 -7.64
CA ILE A 18 -43.85 9.60 -7.15
C ILE A 18 -42.88 9.48 -5.95
N ILE A 19 -42.94 8.38 -5.19
CA ILE A 19 -42.08 8.13 -4.03
C ILE A 19 -40.56 8.28 -4.32
N PRO A 20 -39.99 7.80 -5.45
CA PRO A 20 -38.56 7.97 -5.71
C PRO A 20 -38.14 9.44 -5.87
N PHE A 21 -39.02 10.31 -6.39
CA PHE A 21 -38.70 11.72 -6.63
C PHE A 21 -38.75 12.59 -5.37
N ILE A 22 -39.39 12.14 -4.29
CA ILE A 22 -39.45 12.86 -3.01
C ILE A 22 -38.35 12.37 -2.04
N VAL A 23 -38.03 11.07 -2.06
CA VAL A 23 -37.05 10.48 -1.13
C VAL A 23 -35.61 10.76 -1.55
N ILE A 24 -35.31 10.80 -2.86
CA ILE A 24 -33.93 11.00 -3.36
C ILE A 24 -33.38 12.41 -3.06
N PRO A 25 -34.14 13.52 -3.22
CA PRO A 25 -33.65 14.83 -2.83
C PRO A 25 -33.43 14.99 -1.33
N PHE A 26 -34.25 14.33 -0.49
CA PHE A 26 -34.13 14.40 0.97
C PHE A 26 -32.88 13.67 1.46
N LEU A 27 -32.50 12.55 0.84
CA LEU A 27 -31.25 11.84 1.13
C LEU A 27 -30.00 12.60 0.64
N LEU A 28 -30.11 13.37 -0.44
CA LEU A 28 -29.00 14.17 -0.98
C LEU A 28 -28.77 15.51 -0.25
N THR A 29 -29.72 15.98 0.57
CA THR A 29 -29.58 17.20 1.39
C THR A 29 -29.10 16.96 2.82
N VAL A 30 -29.08 15.71 3.30
CA VAL A 30 -28.62 15.39 4.68
C VAL A 30 -27.10 15.18 4.75
N ASN A 31 -26.39 15.02 3.62
CA ASN A 31 -24.96 14.70 3.63
C ASN A 31 -24.05 15.84 3.13
N LYS A 32 -24.17 17.00 3.77
CA LYS A 32 -23.18 18.09 3.69
C LYS A 32 -22.98 18.67 5.09
N ASN A 33 -22.30 17.93 5.96
CA ASN A 33 -21.54 18.45 7.10
C ASN A 33 -20.83 17.31 7.87
N ASP A 34 -19.91 16.61 7.22
CA ASP A 34 -19.02 15.71 7.96
C ASP A 34 -17.75 16.45 8.39
N LYS A 35 -17.89 17.12 9.55
CA LYS A 35 -16.81 17.15 10.53
C LYS A 35 -16.92 15.84 11.30
N ASP A 36 -15.90 15.00 11.21
CA ASP A 36 -15.59 13.90 12.13
C ASP A 36 -16.82 13.15 12.67
N GLU A 37 -17.39 12.24 11.88
CA GLU A 37 -18.32 11.22 12.41
C GLU A 37 -17.55 10.25 13.32
N VAL A 38 -17.32 10.66 14.55
CA VAL A 38 -17.05 9.77 15.67
C VAL A 38 -18.35 9.00 15.92
N PHE A 39 -18.36 7.71 15.59
CA PHE A 39 -19.42 6.79 16.00
C PHE A 39 -19.73 7.02 17.49
N LYS A 40 -20.93 7.54 17.82
CA LYS A 40 -21.38 7.62 19.21
C LYS A 40 -21.76 6.21 19.66
N PRO A 41 -21.05 5.58 20.60
CA PRO A 41 -21.39 4.25 21.03
C PRO A 41 -22.73 4.24 21.79
N VAL A 42 -23.40 3.09 21.76
CA VAL A 42 -24.63 2.82 22.54
C VAL A 42 -24.33 3.07 24.02
N SER A 43 -25.20 3.80 24.71
CA SER A 43 -25.02 4.15 26.13
C SER A 43 -24.77 2.90 26.98
N GLY A 44 -23.62 2.83 27.64
CA GLY A 44 -23.17 1.69 28.45
C GLY A 44 -21.89 1.01 27.95
N PHE A 45 -21.46 1.29 26.71
CA PHE A 45 -20.18 0.81 26.17
C PHE A 45 -19.29 2.00 25.80
N ASN A 46 -18.25 2.27 26.59
CA ASN A 46 -17.19 3.21 26.19
C ASN A 46 -16.23 2.52 25.21
N ILE A 47 -16.66 2.35 23.97
CA ILE A 47 -15.76 1.92 22.89
C ILE A 47 -15.30 3.17 22.17
N ASN A 48 -14.25 3.80 22.71
CA ASN A 48 -13.54 4.88 22.04
C ASN A 48 -12.36 4.25 21.29
N VAL A 49 -12.64 3.56 20.19
CA VAL A 49 -11.59 3.03 19.30
C VAL A 49 -11.22 4.16 18.37
N SER A 50 -10.03 4.73 18.53
CA SER A 50 -9.54 5.75 17.62
C SER A 50 -9.12 5.10 16.29
N ILE A 51 -9.14 5.87 15.20
CA ILE A 51 -8.67 5.43 13.88
C ILE A 51 -7.19 5.00 13.95
N ASN A 52 -6.40 5.61 14.83
CA ASN A 52 -5.00 5.25 15.04
C ASN A 52 -4.86 3.87 15.68
N ASP A 53 -5.72 3.53 16.64
CA ASP A 53 -5.72 2.20 17.26
C ASP A 53 -6.00 1.10 16.24
N VAL A 54 -6.86 1.37 15.26
CA VAL A 54 -7.16 0.40 14.18
C VAL A 54 -5.92 0.19 13.29
N LYS A 55 -5.27 1.27 12.84
CA LYS A 55 -4.07 1.17 11.99
C LYS A 55 -2.89 0.53 12.72
N GLU A 56 -2.72 0.83 14.00
CA GLU A 56 -1.69 0.23 14.83
C GLU A 56 -1.90 -1.28 14.98
N ASN A 57 -3.12 -1.71 15.32
CA ASN A 57 -3.45 -3.13 15.43
C ASN A 57 -3.26 -3.86 14.09
N GLN A 58 -3.67 -3.27 12.98
CA GLN A 58 -3.44 -3.83 11.64
C GLN A 58 -1.94 -3.95 11.31
N THR A 59 -1.14 -2.96 11.70
CA THR A 59 0.31 -2.98 11.50
C THR A 59 0.97 -4.06 12.34
N LYS A 60 0.53 -4.24 13.59
CA LYS A 60 1.02 -5.30 14.46
C LYS A 60 0.67 -6.68 13.92
N GLU A 61 -0.58 -6.90 13.54
CA GLU A 61 -1.03 -8.16 12.91
C GLU A 61 -0.22 -8.47 11.65
N MET A 62 -0.03 -7.47 10.78
CA MET A 62 0.82 -7.59 9.61
C MET A 62 2.24 -8.05 9.98
N ILE A 63 2.89 -7.38 10.93
CA ILE A 63 4.26 -7.72 11.36
C ILE A 63 4.31 -9.15 11.91
N ASP A 64 3.36 -9.54 12.74
CA ASP A 64 3.29 -10.88 13.32
C ASP A 64 3.15 -11.95 12.23
N VAL A 65 2.33 -11.69 11.20
CA VAL A 65 2.20 -12.58 10.03
C VAL A 65 3.52 -12.67 9.25
N LEU A 66 4.20 -11.55 9.01
CA LEU A 66 5.48 -11.54 8.28
C LEU A 66 6.57 -12.30 9.07
N LEU A 67 6.66 -12.10 10.39
CA LEU A 67 7.58 -12.82 11.26
C LEU A 67 7.29 -14.33 11.26
N ALA A 68 6.02 -14.72 11.45
CA ALA A 68 5.61 -16.12 11.45
C ALA A 68 5.91 -16.80 10.11
N ASN A 69 5.71 -16.11 8.99
CA ASN A 69 6.02 -16.67 7.67
C ASN A 69 7.53 -16.75 7.38
N THR A 70 8.31 -15.83 7.93
CA THR A 70 9.77 -15.77 7.73
C THR A 70 10.48 -16.85 8.55
N PHE A 71 10.17 -16.93 9.84
CA PHE A 71 10.87 -17.83 10.77
C PHE A 71 10.17 -19.16 10.99
N LYS A 72 8.86 -19.26 10.68
CA LYS A 72 8.06 -20.48 10.84
C LYS A 72 8.19 -21.04 12.26
N ASN A 73 8.90 -22.17 12.41
CA ASN A 73 9.10 -22.85 13.69
C ASN A 73 10.45 -22.48 14.36
N HIS A 74 11.25 -21.59 13.77
CA HIS A 74 12.56 -21.17 14.29
C HIS A 74 12.44 -20.03 15.32
N LEU A 75 11.72 -20.27 16.42
CA LEU A 75 11.38 -19.24 17.42
C LEU A 75 12.61 -18.53 18.02
N ALA A 76 13.70 -19.26 18.29
CA ALA A 76 14.93 -18.67 18.82
C ALA A 76 15.57 -17.68 17.83
N GLN A 77 15.57 -18.01 16.53
CA GLN A 77 16.09 -17.12 15.48
C GLN A 77 15.18 -15.90 15.32
N GLN A 78 13.86 -16.08 15.42
CA GLN A 78 12.89 -14.99 15.39
C GLN A 78 13.13 -14.02 16.54
N GLU A 79 13.28 -14.52 17.77
CA GLU A 79 13.53 -13.68 18.94
C GLU A 79 14.85 -12.90 18.81
N GLN A 80 15.91 -13.57 18.36
CA GLN A 80 17.20 -12.92 18.11
C GLN A 80 17.08 -11.82 17.03
N PHE A 81 16.36 -12.09 15.95
CA PHE A 81 16.11 -11.13 14.87
C PHE A 81 15.29 -9.92 15.33
N ILE A 82 14.24 -10.13 16.12
CA ILE A 82 13.45 -9.03 16.69
C ILE A 82 14.36 -8.15 17.54
N LYS A 83 15.11 -8.74 18.48
CA LYS A 83 16.05 -8.01 19.34
C LYS A 83 17.11 -7.25 18.54
N SER A 84 17.59 -7.81 17.42
CA SER A 84 18.57 -7.13 16.57
C SER A 84 18.01 -5.90 15.85
N GLN A 85 16.68 -5.75 15.77
CA GLN A 85 16.04 -4.64 15.05
C GLN A 85 15.19 -3.72 15.93
N THR A 86 14.93 -4.11 17.18
CA THR A 86 14.08 -3.33 18.11
C THR A 86 14.80 -2.89 19.40
N ASN A 87 15.96 -3.44 19.73
CA ASN A 87 16.74 -2.97 20.88
C ASN A 87 17.29 -1.57 20.59
N GLU A 88 17.18 -0.66 21.55
CA GLU A 88 17.59 0.75 21.44
C GLU A 88 19.02 0.94 20.89
N ASN A 89 20.00 0.18 21.39
CA ASN A 89 21.39 0.30 20.92
C ASN A 89 21.52 -0.11 19.45
N ASN A 90 20.87 -1.21 19.07
CA ASN A 90 20.89 -1.71 17.70
C ASN A 90 20.13 -0.76 16.75
N ILE A 91 19.01 -0.19 17.20
CA ILE A 91 18.25 0.81 16.43
C ILE A 91 19.15 2.02 16.11
N LYS A 92 19.92 2.52 17.08
CA LYS A 92 20.84 3.65 16.85
C LYS A 92 21.88 3.30 15.78
N GLU A 93 22.47 2.10 15.84
CA GLU A 93 23.42 1.62 14.84
C GLU A 93 22.78 1.47 13.45
N LEU A 94 21.55 0.96 13.39
CA LEU A 94 20.79 0.82 12.14
C LEU A 94 20.46 2.18 11.51
N PHE A 95 20.09 3.18 12.31
CA PHE A 95 19.91 4.55 11.81
C PHE A 95 21.22 5.15 11.31
N LEU A 96 22.33 4.97 12.03
CA LEU A 96 23.65 5.41 11.57
C LEU A 96 24.01 4.77 10.22
N LYS A 97 23.76 3.46 10.07
CA LYS A 97 24.04 2.77 8.81
C LYS A 97 23.13 3.21 7.68
N ALA A 98 21.83 3.40 7.96
CA ALA A 98 20.88 3.93 6.99
C ALA A 98 21.27 5.33 6.51
N LYS A 99 21.77 6.19 7.42
CA LYS A 99 22.28 7.52 7.10
C LYS A 99 23.50 7.45 6.18
N GLU A 100 24.49 6.64 6.54
CA GLU A 100 25.70 6.44 5.74
C GLU A 100 25.35 6.02 4.30
N LEU A 101 24.49 5.02 4.15
CA LEU A 101 24.06 4.53 2.84
C LEU A 101 23.24 5.57 2.06
N SER A 102 22.39 6.35 2.74
CA SER A 102 21.63 7.44 2.12
C SER A 102 22.56 8.52 1.58
N GLU A 103 23.60 8.88 2.32
CA GLU A 103 24.59 9.87 1.91
C GLU A 103 25.50 9.36 0.79
N GLU A 104 25.87 8.07 0.80
CA GLU A 104 26.56 7.44 -0.35
C GLU A 104 25.74 7.55 -1.63
N TYR A 105 24.45 7.23 -1.55
CA TYR A 105 23.54 7.37 -2.69
C TYR A 105 23.37 8.83 -3.13
N LYS A 106 23.17 9.77 -2.20
CA LYS A 106 23.04 11.20 -2.53
C LYS A 106 24.29 11.73 -3.26
N LYS A 107 25.49 11.26 -2.89
CA LYS A 107 26.77 11.62 -3.55
C LYS A 107 26.93 10.96 -4.92
N ASN A 108 26.50 9.71 -5.06
CA ASN A 108 26.59 8.96 -6.31
C ASN A 108 25.33 8.10 -6.51
N GLN A 109 24.43 8.58 -7.38
CA GLN A 109 23.11 7.98 -7.62
C GLN A 109 23.20 6.83 -8.64
N ASP A 110 24.00 5.81 -8.34
CA ASP A 110 24.19 4.64 -9.20
C ASP A 110 23.44 3.39 -8.70
N GLN A 111 23.37 2.37 -9.57
CA GLN A 111 22.69 1.10 -9.26
C GLN A 111 23.34 0.35 -8.10
N ASN A 112 24.65 0.51 -7.88
CA ASN A 112 25.35 -0.16 -6.80
C ASN A 112 24.90 0.37 -5.43
N ASN A 113 24.78 1.69 -5.29
CA ASN A 113 24.28 2.31 -4.07
C ASN A 113 22.78 2.06 -3.86
N ILE A 114 21.99 1.98 -4.93
CA ILE A 114 20.58 1.52 -4.86
C ILE A 114 20.52 0.10 -4.30
N ASN A 115 21.34 -0.82 -4.82
CA ASN A 115 21.37 -2.21 -4.36
C ASN A 115 21.77 -2.32 -2.88
N LYS A 116 22.80 -1.58 -2.44
CA LYS A 116 23.19 -1.54 -1.02
C LYS A 116 22.04 -1.12 -0.10
N LEU A 117 21.27 -0.11 -0.49
CA LEU A 117 20.09 0.32 0.27
C LEU A 117 19.03 -0.78 0.32
N PHE A 118 18.68 -1.39 -0.81
CA PHE A 118 17.72 -2.50 -0.84
C PHE A 118 18.19 -3.71 -0.04
N ASP A 119 19.46 -4.08 -0.11
CA ASP A 119 20.03 -5.20 0.66
C ASP A 119 19.99 -4.91 2.17
N PHE A 120 20.37 -3.69 2.55
CA PHE A 120 20.28 -3.23 3.93
C PHE A 120 18.85 -3.30 4.45
N TYR A 121 17.88 -2.75 3.71
CA TYR A 121 16.48 -2.75 4.11
C TYR A 121 15.84 -4.14 4.05
N SER A 122 16.25 -5.01 3.13
CA SER A 122 15.78 -6.39 3.06
C SER A 122 16.24 -7.20 4.27
N THR A 123 17.48 -6.96 4.72
CA THR A 123 18.03 -7.57 5.93
C THR A 123 17.35 -6.99 7.18
N ASN A 124 17.13 -5.67 7.19
CA ASN A 124 16.62 -4.90 8.33
C ASN A 124 15.17 -4.45 8.14
N TRP A 125 14.34 -5.35 7.60
CA TRP A 125 12.98 -4.99 7.16
C TRP A 125 12.08 -4.60 8.34
N LEU A 126 12.21 -5.24 9.50
CA LEU A 126 11.40 -4.92 10.67
C LEU A 126 11.74 -3.52 11.20
N PHE A 127 13.04 -3.19 11.21
CA PHE A 127 13.51 -1.84 11.52
C PHE A 127 12.92 -0.80 10.54
N LEU A 128 12.98 -1.06 9.22
CA LEU A 128 12.41 -0.15 8.23
C LEU A 128 10.90 0.05 8.44
N LEU A 129 10.13 -1.03 8.58
CA LEU A 129 8.67 -0.95 8.72
C LEU A 129 8.26 -0.22 10.00
N ASN A 130 8.94 -0.47 11.12
CA ASN A 130 8.64 0.17 12.41
C ASN A 130 9.01 1.66 12.44
N ASN A 131 9.88 2.12 11.54
CA ASN A 131 10.42 3.48 11.56
C ASN A 131 10.18 4.22 10.24
N ILE A 132 9.22 3.78 9.42
CA ILE A 132 9.06 4.26 8.06
C ILE A 132 8.81 5.78 7.97
N SER A 133 8.23 6.41 9.00
CA SER A 133 8.04 7.87 9.09
C SER A 133 9.34 8.67 9.15
N LYS A 134 10.47 8.04 9.50
CA LYS A 134 11.80 8.67 9.54
C LYS A 134 12.49 8.66 8.18
N PHE A 135 11.89 7.99 7.19
CA PHE A 135 12.43 7.88 5.85
C PHE A 135 11.63 8.71 4.86
N GLU A 136 12.33 9.22 3.86
CA GLU A 136 11.75 9.90 2.72
C GLU A 136 11.83 9.01 1.49
N TYR A 137 10.75 8.96 0.74
CA TYR A 137 10.69 8.27 -0.54
C TYR A 137 11.31 9.13 -1.64
N LYS A 138 12.26 8.56 -2.39
CA LYS A 138 12.84 9.14 -3.61
C LYS A 138 12.45 8.30 -4.82
N ALA A 139 11.83 8.94 -5.82
CA ALA A 139 11.49 8.31 -7.08
C ALA A 139 12.75 8.03 -7.93
N LEU A 140 12.79 6.86 -8.57
CA LEU A 140 13.87 6.39 -9.43
C LEU A 140 13.46 6.27 -10.91
N ASP A 141 12.30 5.66 -11.18
CA ASP A 141 11.73 5.52 -12.53
C ASP A 141 10.21 5.31 -12.45
N PHE A 142 9.53 5.36 -13.58
CA PHE A 142 8.16 4.89 -13.73
C PHE A 142 8.11 3.35 -13.71
N TRP A 143 7.09 2.80 -13.07
CA TRP A 143 6.88 1.35 -13.02
C TRP A 143 6.45 0.81 -14.38
N LYS A 144 7.31 -0.04 -14.96
CA LYS A 144 7.07 -0.78 -16.21
C LYS A 144 7.18 -2.28 -15.90
N LEU A 145 6.40 -3.09 -16.59
CA LEU A 145 6.56 -4.55 -16.60
C LEU A 145 7.68 -4.94 -17.56
N GLU A 146 8.36 -6.02 -17.23
CA GLU A 146 9.34 -6.63 -18.13
C GLU A 146 8.68 -7.71 -18.99
N PRO A 147 9.03 -7.82 -20.29
CA PRO A 147 10.01 -6.97 -20.98
C PRO A 147 9.39 -5.64 -21.46
N VAL A 148 10.10 -4.53 -21.26
CA VAL A 148 9.59 -3.16 -21.51
C VAL A 148 9.05 -2.94 -22.93
N ASN A 149 9.59 -3.64 -23.93
CA ASN A 149 9.18 -3.53 -25.33
C ASN A 149 7.79 -4.12 -25.65
N GLN A 150 7.13 -4.77 -24.69
CA GLN A 150 5.75 -5.26 -24.84
C GLN A 150 4.68 -4.25 -24.42
N HIS A 151 5.09 -3.10 -23.90
CA HIS A 151 4.19 -1.99 -23.59
C HIS A 151 3.73 -1.23 -24.83
N SER A 152 2.58 -0.55 -24.74
CA SER A 152 2.11 0.33 -25.81
C SER A 152 2.99 1.57 -25.97
N ASP A 153 3.10 2.05 -27.22
CA ASP A 153 3.81 3.29 -27.52
C ASP A 153 3.21 4.48 -26.77
N ASP A 154 1.89 4.51 -26.58
CA ASP A 154 1.21 5.57 -25.83
C ASP A 154 1.67 5.62 -24.37
N PHE A 155 1.73 4.46 -23.70
CA PHE A 155 2.23 4.37 -22.33
C PHE A 155 3.71 4.78 -22.25
N LEU A 156 4.55 4.24 -23.13
CA LEU A 156 5.99 4.56 -23.15
C LEU A 156 6.23 6.06 -23.42
N ASN A 157 5.50 6.66 -24.35
CA ASN A 157 5.59 8.08 -24.64
C ASN A 157 5.09 8.95 -23.49
N LYS A 158 4.06 8.50 -22.76
CA LYS A 158 3.59 9.19 -21.54
C LYS A 158 4.69 9.22 -20.47
N THR A 159 5.36 8.09 -20.21
CA THR A 159 6.47 8.04 -19.23
C THR A 159 7.68 8.90 -19.60
N LYS A 160 7.93 9.15 -20.90
CA LYS A 160 9.02 10.01 -21.37
C LYS A 160 8.72 11.51 -21.23
N LYS A 161 7.44 11.89 -21.27
CA LYS A 161 6.99 13.30 -21.20
C LYS A 161 6.83 13.78 -19.76
N GLU A 162 6.53 12.87 -18.85
CA GLU A 162 6.30 13.17 -17.44
C GLU A 162 7.62 13.22 -16.67
N ASN A 163 7.77 14.22 -15.81
CA ASN A 163 8.93 14.33 -14.92
C ASN A 163 8.73 13.44 -13.69
N LEU A 164 9.82 12.90 -13.17
CA LEU A 164 9.82 12.26 -11.87
C LEU A 164 9.54 13.29 -10.76
N LEU A 165 9.16 12.80 -9.59
CA LEU A 165 8.92 13.64 -8.43
C LEU A 165 10.23 14.35 -8.00
N ASP A 166 10.27 15.68 -8.13
CA ASP A 166 11.45 16.48 -7.76
C ASP A 166 11.71 16.44 -6.24
N LYS A 167 10.64 16.53 -5.44
CA LYS A 167 10.69 16.50 -3.98
C LYS A 167 10.59 15.09 -3.46
N THR A 168 11.18 14.81 -2.31
CA THR A 168 10.94 13.55 -1.60
C THR A 168 9.54 13.54 -0.97
N PHE A 169 8.99 12.35 -0.77
CA PHE A 169 7.69 12.15 -0.12
C PHE A 169 7.88 11.58 1.29
N ASN A 170 7.25 12.22 2.28
CA ASN A 170 7.39 11.86 3.70
C ASN A 170 6.10 11.25 4.24
N PHE A 171 6.22 10.36 5.23
CA PHE A 171 5.08 9.77 5.91
C PHE A 171 4.86 10.42 7.28
N ASN A 172 3.60 10.56 7.67
CA ASN A 172 3.23 11.17 8.94
C ASN A 172 3.29 10.22 10.13
N ASP A 173 3.26 8.90 9.89
CA ASP A 173 3.22 7.87 10.92
C ASP A 173 3.89 6.58 10.42
N ASN A 174 4.06 5.59 11.31
CA ASN A 174 4.68 4.30 10.98
C ASN A 174 3.68 3.22 10.56
N TYR A 175 2.38 3.53 10.52
CA TYR A 175 1.34 2.52 10.42
C TYR A 175 0.98 2.18 8.98
N PHE A 176 0.68 0.92 8.73
CA PHE A 176 0.23 0.37 7.46
C PHE A 176 -1.28 0.16 7.47
N ASN A 177 -1.93 0.37 6.33
CA ASN A 177 -3.39 0.30 6.23
C ASN A 177 -3.89 -1.09 5.83
N LYS A 178 -3.04 -1.89 5.19
CA LYS A 178 -3.44 -3.21 4.65
C LYS A 178 -2.21 -4.02 4.29
N TYR A 179 -2.34 -5.34 4.37
CA TYR A 179 -1.42 -6.28 3.73
C TYR A 179 -2.21 -7.38 3.01
N LEU A 180 -1.56 -8.04 2.05
CA LEU A 180 -2.13 -9.14 1.27
C LEU A 180 -1.03 -10.14 0.91
N LEU A 181 -1.32 -11.44 1.08
CA LEU A 181 -0.53 -12.50 0.45
C LEU A 181 -0.93 -12.58 -1.03
N GLY A 182 0.01 -12.31 -1.91
CA GLY A 182 -0.25 -12.29 -3.35
C GLY A 182 -0.49 -13.69 -3.93
N GLU A 183 -1.33 -13.75 -4.95
CA GLU A 183 -1.68 -14.97 -5.69
C GLU A 183 -0.46 -15.63 -6.34
N GLU A 184 0.57 -14.85 -6.70
CA GLU A 184 1.85 -15.35 -7.24
C GLU A 184 2.58 -16.28 -6.28
N SER A 185 2.29 -16.16 -4.97
CA SER A 185 2.83 -17.03 -3.94
C SER A 185 2.51 -18.50 -4.20
N LYS A 186 1.46 -18.82 -4.95
CA LYS A 186 1.07 -20.21 -5.27
C LYS A 186 2.07 -20.93 -6.18
N HIS A 187 2.77 -20.20 -7.04
CA HIS A 187 3.64 -20.79 -8.08
C HIS A 187 5.14 -20.56 -7.84
N GLY A 188 5.51 -19.69 -6.89
CA GLY A 188 6.90 -19.34 -6.60
C GLY A 188 7.56 -20.11 -5.45
N THR A 189 8.88 -19.96 -5.35
CA THR A 189 9.69 -20.37 -4.19
C THR A 189 9.57 -19.41 -3.00
N ASN A 190 8.93 -18.26 -3.20
CA ASN A 190 8.72 -17.23 -2.19
C ASN A 190 7.22 -17.01 -1.97
N ASN A 191 6.85 -16.63 -0.75
CA ASN A 191 5.58 -15.96 -0.46
C ASN A 191 5.75 -14.48 -0.80
N ILE A 192 4.88 -13.95 -1.66
CA ILE A 192 4.90 -12.56 -2.09
C ILE A 192 3.87 -11.80 -1.26
N TYR A 193 4.32 -10.83 -0.48
CA TYR A 193 3.46 -9.98 0.33
C TYR A 193 3.41 -8.56 -0.24
N TYR A 194 2.21 -8.01 -0.29
CA TYR A 194 1.96 -6.61 -0.60
C TYR A 194 1.58 -5.89 0.68
N LEU A 195 2.30 -4.84 1.05
CA LEU A 195 1.98 -3.98 2.19
C LEU A 195 1.61 -2.60 1.68
N ARG A 196 0.46 -2.06 2.09
CA ARG A 196 0.00 -0.73 1.68
C ARG A 196 0.13 0.26 2.82
N LYS A 197 0.76 1.39 2.50
CA LYS A 197 0.75 2.60 3.31
C LYS A 197 0.31 3.78 2.46
N ASP A 198 -0.90 4.27 2.69
CA ASP A 198 -1.57 5.29 1.88
C ASP A 198 -1.55 4.93 0.38
N LYS A 199 -0.87 5.73 -0.45
CA LYS A 199 -0.69 5.51 -1.90
C LYS A 199 0.59 4.73 -2.24
N LEU A 200 1.29 4.21 -1.25
CA LEU A 200 2.54 3.48 -1.41
C LEU A 200 2.36 1.99 -1.13
N ILE A 201 3.03 1.16 -1.92
CA ILE A 201 3.01 -0.29 -1.80
C ILE A 201 4.44 -0.83 -1.70
N PHE A 202 4.67 -1.67 -0.69
CA PHE A 202 5.84 -2.53 -0.58
C PHE A 202 5.50 -3.89 -1.16
N ARG A 203 6.34 -4.39 -2.06
CA ARG A 203 6.32 -5.78 -2.49
C ARG A 203 7.48 -6.53 -1.85
N LEU A 204 7.17 -7.46 -0.97
CA LEU A 204 8.13 -8.28 -0.24
C LEU A 204 8.10 -9.72 -0.75
N LEU A 205 9.27 -10.34 -0.83
CA LEU A 205 9.45 -11.75 -1.16
C LEU A 205 10.03 -12.44 0.06
N ILE A 206 9.25 -13.31 0.70
CA ILE A 206 9.68 -14.12 1.84
C ILE A 206 9.97 -15.53 1.35
N SER A 207 11.20 -16.01 1.54
CA SER A 207 11.58 -17.35 1.11
C SER A 207 10.77 -18.43 1.82
N LYS A 208 10.26 -19.40 1.05
CA LYS A 208 9.60 -20.58 1.62
C LYS A 208 10.58 -21.59 2.19
N LYS A 209 11.89 -21.44 1.99
CA LYS A 209 12.90 -22.41 2.43
C LYS A 209 13.73 -21.92 3.61
N GLU A 210 14.04 -20.62 3.61
CA GLU A 210 14.98 -20.00 4.52
C GLU A 210 14.38 -18.73 5.12
N PRO A 211 14.82 -18.28 6.31
CA PRO A 211 14.34 -17.06 6.94
C PRO A 211 14.95 -15.81 6.27
N LYS A 212 14.59 -15.61 5.00
CA LYS A 212 15.09 -14.52 4.16
C LYS A 212 13.93 -13.73 3.58
N VAL A 213 14.03 -12.40 3.72
CA VAL A 213 13.10 -11.44 3.13
C VAL A 213 13.88 -10.60 2.11
N VAL A 214 13.23 -10.29 0.99
CA VAL A 214 13.72 -9.36 -0.02
C VAL A 214 12.64 -8.33 -0.29
N ILE A 215 12.98 -7.04 -0.20
CA ILE A 215 12.13 -5.97 -0.72
C ILE A 215 12.36 -5.93 -2.23
N ASP A 216 11.38 -6.37 -3.00
CA ASP A 216 11.49 -6.38 -4.46
C ASP A 216 11.20 -5.01 -5.07
N LYS A 217 10.13 -4.34 -4.60
CA LYS A 217 9.72 -3.03 -5.12
C LYS A 217 9.07 -2.18 -4.04
N ILE A 218 9.29 -0.88 -4.17
CA ILE A 218 8.55 0.16 -3.45
C ILE A 218 7.89 1.02 -4.52
N ILE A 219 6.56 1.07 -4.51
CA ILE A 219 5.76 1.62 -5.60
C ILE A 219 4.89 2.74 -5.04
N LEU A 220 5.01 3.95 -5.57
CA LEU A 220 4.21 5.12 -5.18
C LEU A 220 3.25 5.52 -6.30
N PHE A 221 1.96 5.62 -5.96
CA PHE A 221 0.89 6.07 -6.86
C PHE A 221 0.54 7.54 -6.60
N ASN A 222 1.54 8.43 -6.64
CA ASN A 222 1.37 9.84 -6.27
C ASN A 222 0.33 10.59 -7.12
N GLN A 223 0.25 10.25 -8.42
CA GLN A 223 -0.67 10.86 -9.38
C GLN A 223 -2.10 10.28 -9.31
N SER A 224 -2.33 9.24 -8.51
CA SER A 224 -3.65 8.65 -8.38
C SER A 224 -4.62 9.62 -7.72
N LYS A 225 -5.84 9.71 -8.25
CA LYS A 225 -6.94 10.43 -7.58
C LYS A 225 -7.49 9.64 -6.39
N HIS A 226 -7.25 8.33 -6.36
CA HIS A 226 -7.68 7.45 -5.29
C HIS A 226 -6.65 7.47 -4.15
N ASN A 227 -7.13 7.61 -2.92
CA ASN A 227 -6.27 7.50 -1.73
C ASN A 227 -5.98 6.04 -1.34
N THR A 228 -6.71 5.10 -1.94
CA THR A 228 -6.58 3.67 -1.68
C THR A 228 -6.27 2.93 -2.96
N ILE A 229 -5.17 2.19 -2.96
CA ILE A 229 -4.79 1.29 -4.06
C ILE A 229 -5.23 -0.14 -3.69
N SER A 230 -5.85 -0.87 -4.63
CA SER A 230 -6.23 -2.27 -4.41
C SER A 230 -5.02 -3.19 -4.56
N LEU A 231 -4.68 -3.89 -3.47
CA LEU A 231 -3.62 -4.89 -3.48
C LEU A 231 -4.01 -6.13 -4.29
N GLU A 232 -5.30 -6.46 -4.29
CA GLU A 232 -5.86 -7.60 -5.02
C GLU A 232 -5.72 -7.42 -6.54
N VAL A 233 -6.07 -6.24 -7.06
CA VAL A 233 -5.90 -5.93 -8.50
C VAL A 233 -4.44 -6.05 -8.91
N ILE A 234 -3.53 -5.47 -8.12
CA ILE A 234 -2.09 -5.52 -8.39
C ILE A 234 -1.58 -6.96 -8.38
N SER A 235 -1.92 -7.74 -7.34
CA SER A 235 -1.49 -9.13 -7.24
C SER A 235 -2.04 -9.99 -8.38
N ASN A 236 -3.32 -9.83 -8.75
CA ASN A 236 -3.93 -10.61 -9.84
C ASN A 236 -3.27 -10.32 -11.19
N ILE A 237 -2.96 -9.06 -11.48
CA ILE A 237 -2.28 -8.67 -12.72
C ILE A 237 -0.86 -9.22 -12.75
N LEU A 238 -0.12 -9.12 -11.64
CA LEU A 238 1.23 -9.66 -11.55
C LEU A 238 1.25 -11.19 -11.56
N HIS A 239 0.20 -11.85 -11.05
CA HIS A 239 0.00 -13.28 -11.21
C HIS A 239 -0.26 -13.67 -12.66
N ALA A 240 -1.02 -12.86 -13.41
CA ALA A 240 -1.27 -13.09 -14.83
C ALA A 240 0.01 -13.06 -15.67
N VAL A 241 1.09 -12.38 -15.22
CA VAL A 241 2.41 -12.43 -15.87
C VAL A 241 2.92 -13.88 -15.97
N ILE A 242 2.58 -14.72 -14.98
CA ILE A 242 2.97 -16.14 -14.95
C ILE A 242 2.23 -16.94 -16.05
N HIS A 243 1.00 -16.54 -16.39
CA HIS A 243 0.11 -17.25 -17.33
C HIS A 243 0.06 -16.63 -18.76
N LYS A 244 0.80 -15.54 -18.98
CA LYS A 244 1.39 -15.03 -20.24
C LYS A 244 0.55 -14.41 -21.36
N ASP A 245 -0.78 -14.31 -21.29
CA ASP A 245 -1.52 -13.57 -22.34
C ASP A 245 -2.04 -12.20 -21.87
N GLN A 246 -1.71 -11.15 -22.62
CA GLN A 246 -2.21 -9.77 -22.49
C GLN A 246 -1.89 -9.03 -21.18
N VAL A 247 -0.84 -9.43 -20.46
CA VAL A 247 -0.54 -8.81 -19.17
C VAL A 247 -0.12 -7.35 -19.26
N HIS A 248 0.60 -6.94 -20.30
CA HIS A 248 1.04 -5.55 -20.48
C HIS A 248 -0.13 -4.61 -20.74
N SER A 249 -1.06 -4.98 -21.64
CA SER A 249 -2.27 -4.19 -21.88
C SER A 249 -3.20 -4.18 -20.67
N THR A 250 -3.30 -5.28 -19.93
CA THR A 250 -4.06 -5.35 -18.68
C THR A 250 -3.45 -4.45 -17.61
N PHE A 251 -2.12 -4.47 -17.45
CA PHE A 251 -1.39 -3.57 -16.55
C PHE A 251 -1.64 -2.10 -16.89
N GLU A 252 -1.50 -1.74 -18.17
CA GLU A 252 -1.71 -0.37 -18.61
C GLU A 252 -3.16 0.07 -18.40
N LYS A 253 -4.13 -0.80 -18.65
CA LYS A 253 -5.55 -0.48 -18.47
C LYS A 253 -5.94 -0.39 -17.00
N GLU A 254 -5.66 -1.43 -16.22
CA GLU A 254 -6.23 -1.64 -14.89
C GLU A 254 -5.36 -1.06 -13.76
N ILE A 255 -4.04 -0.85 -13.99
CA ILE A 255 -3.16 -0.16 -13.04
C ILE A 255 -2.95 1.29 -13.47
N ILE A 256 -2.45 1.50 -14.70
CA ILE A 256 -2.10 2.86 -15.15
C ILE A 256 -3.36 3.67 -15.50
N GLY A 257 -4.39 3.06 -16.07
CA GLY A 257 -5.66 3.73 -16.35
C GLY A 257 -6.38 4.18 -15.07
N GLU A 258 -6.41 3.33 -14.04
CA GLU A 258 -7.10 3.61 -12.77
C GLU A 258 -6.29 4.50 -11.82
N TYR A 259 -4.98 4.23 -11.67
CA TYR A 259 -4.14 4.90 -10.67
C TYR A 259 -3.13 5.88 -11.25
N ASN A 260 -3.13 6.09 -12.56
CA ASN A 260 -2.15 6.90 -13.29
C ASN A 260 -0.72 6.32 -13.21
N LEU A 261 0.28 7.07 -13.65
CA LEU A 261 1.67 6.59 -13.65
C LEU A 261 2.14 6.34 -12.21
N ALA A 262 2.59 5.11 -11.97
CA ALA A 262 3.20 4.71 -10.72
C ALA A 262 4.72 4.87 -10.78
N LEU A 263 5.31 5.24 -9.67
CA LEU A 263 6.76 5.45 -9.53
C LEU A 263 7.37 4.29 -8.76
N LEU A 264 8.51 3.80 -9.20
CA LEU A 264 9.42 2.99 -8.41
C LEU A 264 10.37 3.91 -7.66
N GLY A 265 10.78 3.50 -6.46
CA GLY A 265 11.67 4.32 -5.66
C GLY A 265 12.38 3.57 -4.55
N ILE A 266 13.08 4.35 -3.74
CA ILE A 266 13.85 3.92 -2.57
C ILE A 266 13.54 4.82 -1.38
N PHE A 267 13.92 4.34 -0.19
CA PHE A 267 13.93 5.14 1.01
C PHE A 267 15.32 5.70 1.27
N LEU A 268 15.34 6.97 1.69
CA LEU A 268 16.51 7.65 2.21
C LEU A 268 16.16 8.12 3.61
N LEU A 269 17.12 8.10 4.54
CA LEU A 269 16.88 8.67 5.86
C LEU A 269 16.69 10.18 5.72
N GLY A 270 15.59 10.71 6.28
CA GLY A 270 15.23 12.12 6.14
C GLY A 270 16.14 13.04 6.94
N ASP A 271 16.41 14.22 6.39
CA ASP A 271 17.31 15.21 6.99
C ASP A 271 16.75 15.75 8.34
N ASN A 272 15.45 15.59 8.58
CA ASN A 272 14.78 16.01 9.81
C ASN A 272 15.02 15.08 11.01
N TYR A 273 15.60 13.90 10.82
CA TYR A 273 15.93 12.98 11.94
C TYR A 273 16.94 13.59 12.92
N GLU A 274 17.82 14.50 12.49
CA GLU A 274 18.85 15.08 13.36
C GLU A 274 18.34 16.09 14.41
N LYS A 275 17.05 16.45 14.37
CA LYS A 275 16.47 17.49 15.23
C LYS A 275 15.65 16.94 16.41
N GLU A 276 15.52 15.63 16.53
CA GLU A 276 14.85 14.93 17.65
C GLU A 276 15.88 14.21 18.52
#